data_AF-A0A183A444-F1
#
_entry.id   AF-A0A183A444-F1
#
_cell.length_a   1.000
_cell.length_b   1.000
_cell.length_c   1.000
_cell.angle_alpha   90.00
_cell.angle_beta   90.00
_cell.angle_gamma   90.00
#
_symmetry.space_group_name_H-M   'P 1'
#
loop_
_entity.id
_entity.type
_entity.pdbx_description
1 polymer ?
#
loop_
_entity_poly.entity_id
_entity_poly.type
_entity_poly.pdbx_seq_one_letter_code
_entity_poly.pdbx_strand_id
1 'polypeptide(L)'
;MSTFRPLILEGKHRHEEAIILVSHFPPGASENMPHRFEFLREEINDRFVRLLQRNGDVLMISLFAHEHVDTFRVLQNDQGERYAIDGIFILYFTHHST
;
A
#
# COMPACT_ATOMS: atom_id res chain seq x y z
N MET A 1 10.01 -3.66 -25.62
CA MET A 1 9.24 -2.74 -24.77
C MET A 1 8.34 -3.57 -23.88
N SER A 2 8.55 -3.56 -22.56
CA SER A 2 7.68 -4.27 -21.62
C SER A 2 6.41 -3.44 -21.44
N THR A 3 5.26 -4.03 -21.78
CA THR A 3 3.96 -3.37 -21.63
C THR A 3 3.59 -3.36 -20.16
N PHE A 4 3.46 -2.18 -19.55
CA PHE A 4 2.92 -2.05 -18.20
C PHE A 4 1.43 -2.45 -18.25
N ARG A 5 1.11 -3.63 -17.71
CA ARG A 5 -0.28 -4.09 -17.61
C ARG A 5 -0.76 -3.80 -16.20
N PRO A 6 -1.86 -3.04 -16.01
CA PRO A 6 -2.45 -2.90 -14.70
C PRO A 6 -2.86 -4.29 -14.21
N LEU A 7 -2.30 -4.70 -13.07
CA LEU A 7 -2.57 -5.98 -12.47
C LEU A 7 -3.74 -5.86 -11.50
N ILE A 8 -4.77 -6.68 -11.70
CA ILE A 8 -5.95 -6.73 -10.83
C ILE A 8 -5.70 -7.80 -9.78
N LEU A 9 -5.52 -7.40 -8.51
CA LEU A 9 -5.31 -8.29 -7.35
C LEU A 9 -6.48 -9.23 -7.03
N GLU A 10 -7.60 -9.12 -7.76
CA GLU A 10 -8.72 -10.07 -7.70
C GLU A 10 -8.58 -11.22 -8.71
N GLY A 11 -7.54 -11.22 -9.55
CA GLY A 11 -7.25 -12.26 -10.54
C GLY A 11 -6.33 -13.37 -10.02
N LYS A 12 -6.18 -14.46 -10.79
CA LYS A 12 -5.14 -15.47 -10.52
C LYS A 12 -3.78 -14.95 -10.98
N HIS A 13 -2.83 -14.86 -10.07
CA HIS A 13 -1.44 -14.53 -10.35
C HIS A 13 -0.62 -15.81 -10.53
N ARG A 14 0.39 -15.77 -11.40
CA ARG A 14 1.39 -16.84 -11.43
C ARG A 14 2.34 -16.61 -10.24
N HIS A 15 2.72 -17.68 -9.56
CA HIS A 15 3.66 -17.64 -8.42
C HIS A 15 5.02 -16.98 -8.72
N GLU A 16 5.32 -16.69 -9.99
CA GLU A 16 6.57 -16.07 -10.45
C GLU A 16 6.47 -14.54 -10.60
N GLU A 17 5.29 -13.95 -10.41
CA GLU A 17 5.07 -12.50 -10.58
C GLU A 17 5.24 -11.75 -9.25
N ALA A 18 6.32 -10.97 -9.14
CA ALA A 18 6.53 -10.05 -8.04
C ALA A 18 5.83 -8.71 -8.32
N ILE A 19 4.92 -8.29 -7.44
CA ILE A 19 4.09 -7.10 -7.63
C ILE A 19 4.65 -5.91 -6.86
N ILE A 20 4.76 -4.76 -7.54
CA ILE A 20 4.96 -3.45 -6.92
C ILE A 20 3.62 -2.72 -6.91
N LEU A 21 3.11 -2.43 -5.71
CA LEU A 21 1.90 -1.63 -5.55
C LEU A 21 2.28 -0.18 -5.23
N VAL A 22 1.69 0.78 -5.94
CA VAL A 22 1.89 2.21 -5.68
C VAL A 22 0.53 2.90 -5.58
N SER A 23 0.32 3.66 -4.50
CA SER A 23 -0.88 4.47 -4.29
C SER A 23 -0.52 5.77 -3.56
N HIS A 24 -1.23 6.85 -3.84
CA HIS A 24 -1.02 8.09 -3.09
C HIS A 24 -1.50 7.96 -1.64
N PHE A 25 -2.71 7.43 -1.45
CA PHE A 25 -3.31 7.27 -0.11
C PHE A 25 -2.98 5.90 0.48
N PRO A 26 -2.49 5.83 1.73
CA PRO A 26 -2.28 4.58 2.44
C PRO A 26 -3.60 4.01 2.98
N PRO A 27 -3.75 2.66 3.03
CA PRO A 27 -4.81 2.01 3.77
C PRO A 27 -4.48 1.94 5.27
N GLY A 28 -5.51 1.93 6.11
CA GLY A 28 -5.46 1.93 7.57
C GLY A 28 -5.49 3.34 8.16
N ALA A 29 -5.29 3.42 9.48
CA ALA A 29 -5.25 4.68 10.20
C ALA A 29 -3.97 5.47 9.94
N SER A 30 -4.00 6.80 10.04
CA SER A 30 -2.80 7.65 9.94
C SER A 30 -1.88 7.42 11.14
N GLU A 31 -0.56 7.42 10.92
CA GLU A 31 0.45 7.34 11.98
C GLU A 31 0.33 8.52 12.97
N ASN A 32 -0.08 9.69 12.48
CA ASN A 32 -0.27 10.88 13.31
C ASN A 32 -1.52 10.78 14.20
N MET A 33 -2.50 9.93 13.84
CA MET A 33 -3.79 9.78 14.54
C MET A 33 -4.34 8.34 14.45
N PRO A 34 -3.63 7.34 14.99
CA PRO A 34 -3.84 5.91 14.69
C PRO A 34 -5.17 5.34 15.20
N HIS A 35 -5.88 6.06 16.06
CA HIS A 35 -7.15 5.63 16.66
C HIS A 35 -8.34 6.50 16.26
N ARG A 36 -8.14 7.48 15.38
CA ARG A 36 -9.16 8.51 15.10
C ARG A 36 -9.36 8.82 13.63
N PHE A 37 -8.38 8.51 12.78
CA PHE A 37 -8.41 8.99 11.42
C PHE A 37 -7.85 7.96 10.43
N GLU A 38 -8.64 7.71 9.39
CA GLU A 38 -8.26 6.95 8.21
C GLU A 38 -8.42 7.86 6.98
N PHE A 39 -7.56 7.71 5.98
CA PHE A 39 -7.64 8.51 4.76
C PHE A 39 -8.74 8.02 3.80
N LEU A 40 -9.03 6.73 3.87
CA LEU A 40 -10.06 6.07 3.07
C LEU A 40 -11.34 5.96 3.88
N ARG A 41 -12.48 5.94 3.18
CA ARG A 41 -13.76 5.56 3.80
C ARG A 41 -13.65 4.13 4.32
N GLU A 42 -14.26 3.86 5.47
CA GLU A 42 -14.18 2.58 6.19
C GLU A 42 -14.39 1.37 5.27
N GLU A 43 -15.41 1.37 4.42
CA GLU A 43 -15.72 0.23 3.56
C GLU A 43 -14.65 -0.01 2.48
N ILE A 44 -14.04 1.06 1.97
CA ILE A 44 -12.95 1.01 0.99
C ILE A 44 -11.67 0.58 1.68
N ASN A 45 -11.39 1.14 2.85
CA ASN A 45 -10.23 0.86 3.67
C ASN A 45 -10.16 -0.63 4.00
N ASP A 46 -11.24 -1.14 4.56
CA ASP A 46 -11.41 -2.54 4.93
C ASP A 46 -11.26 -3.49 3.73
N ARG A 47 -11.88 -3.15 2.60
CA ARG A 47 -11.76 -3.97 1.38
C ARG A 47 -10.31 -3.96 0.89
N PHE A 48 -9.63 -2.81 0.94
CA PHE A 48 -8.27 -2.70 0.48
C PHE A 48 -7.31 -3.48 1.38
N VAL A 49 -7.41 -3.35 2.70
CA VAL A 49 -6.62 -4.14 3.66
C VAL A 49 -6.83 -5.63 3.44
N ARG A 50 -8.08 -6.10 3.25
CA ARG A 50 -8.36 -7.51 2.95
C ARG A 50 -7.73 -7.99 1.64
N LEU A 51 -7.70 -7.15 0.61
CA LEU A 51 -7.04 -7.48 -0.66
C LEU A 51 -5.53 -7.61 -0.48
N LEU A 52 -4.92 -6.71 0.30
CA LEU A 52 -3.49 -6.81 0.62
C LEU A 52 -3.20 -8.08 1.41
N GLN A 53 -3.96 -8.36 2.48
CA GLN A 53 -3.78 -9.55 3.33
C GLN A 53 -3.85 -10.85 2.53
N ARG A 54 -4.76 -10.93 1.56
CA ARG A 54 -4.95 -12.13 0.71
C ARG A 54 -3.86 -12.34 -0.33
N ASN A 55 -3.16 -11.28 -0.71
CA ASN A 55 -2.15 -11.30 -1.79
C ASN A 55 -0.76 -10.91 -1.27
N GLY A 56 -0.54 -10.94 0.04
CA GLY A 56 0.73 -10.52 0.65
C GLY A 56 1.94 -11.31 0.14
N ASP A 57 1.71 -12.57 -0.23
CA ASP A 57 2.70 -13.50 -0.77
C ASP A 57 3.29 -13.09 -2.13
N VAL A 58 2.53 -12.32 -2.93
CA VAL A 58 2.96 -11.83 -4.25
C VAL A 58 3.36 -10.35 -4.24
N LEU A 59 3.13 -9.63 -3.14
CA LEU A 59 3.52 -8.23 -2.99
C LEU A 59 5.00 -8.14 -2.60
N MET A 60 5.84 -7.76 -3.56
CA MET A 60 7.27 -7.52 -3.30
C MET A 60 7.46 -6.27 -2.44
N ILE A 61 6.74 -5.20 -2.79
CA ILE A 61 6.74 -3.94 -2.04
C ILE A 61 5.44 -3.19 -2.34
N SER A 62 4.91 -2.51 -1.33
CA SER A 62 3.82 -1.54 -1.49
C SER A 62 4.31 -0.19 -1.04
N LEU A 63 4.04 0.84 -1.83
CA LEU A 63 4.53 2.21 -1.65
C LEU A 63 3.35 3.16 -1.52
N PHE A 64 3.22 3.77 -0.35
CA PHE A 64 2.17 4.74 -0.05
C PHE A 64 2.75 6.10 0.34
N ALA A 65 2.02 7.18 0.06
CA ALA A 65 2.47 8.54 0.35
C ALA A 65 1.46 9.27 1.26
N HIS A 66 1.24 10.56 1.00
CA HIS A 66 0.22 11.43 1.61
C HIS A 66 0.45 11.84 3.06
N GLU A 67 1.01 11.00 3.93
CA GLU A 67 1.21 11.35 5.35
C GLU A 67 2.31 12.37 5.60
N HIS A 68 3.20 12.55 4.63
CA HIS A 68 4.37 13.42 4.73
C HIS A 68 5.29 13.07 5.91
N VAL A 69 5.29 11.80 6.32
CA VAL A 69 6.08 11.21 7.40
C VAL A 69 6.69 9.91 6.89
N ASP A 70 7.90 9.59 7.33
CA ASP A 70 8.54 8.30 7.09
C ASP A 70 7.95 7.25 8.06
N THR A 71 7.21 6.30 7.53
CA THR A 71 6.49 5.28 8.30
C THR A 71 6.41 3.97 7.51
N PHE A 72 6.29 2.85 8.21
CA PHE A 72 6.04 1.55 7.60
C PHE A 72 4.90 0.86 8.34
N ARG A 73 4.20 -0.03 7.65
CA ARG A 73 3.10 -0.81 8.24
C ARG A 73 3.40 -2.29 8.10
N VAL A 74 2.92 -3.07 9.05
CA VAL A 74 2.98 -4.54 8.98
C VAL A 74 1.58 -5.05 8.70
N LEU A 75 1.46 -5.75 7.59
CA LEU A 75 0.27 -6.48 7.20
C LEU A 75 0.35 -7.89 7.77
N GLN A 76 -0.68 -8.35 8.45
CA GLN A 76 -0.78 -9.72 8.93
C GLN A 76 -2.01 -10.39 8.31
N ASN A 77 -1.85 -11.58 7.74
CA ASN A 77 -2.98 -12.35 7.22
C ASN A 77 -3.59 -13.27 8.29
N ASP A 78 -4.69 -13.95 7.93
CA ASP A 78 -5.45 -14.83 8.84
C ASP A 78 -4.64 -16.07 9.29
N GLN A 79 -3.58 -16.43 8.56
CA GLN A 79 -2.67 -17.52 8.88
C GLN A 79 -1.54 -17.08 9.83
N GLY A 80 -1.47 -15.79 10.16
CA GLY A 80 -0.44 -15.21 11.01
C GLY A 80 0.85 -14.83 10.28
N GLU A 81 0.89 -14.97 8.97
CA GLU A 81 2.03 -14.52 8.15
C GLU A 81 2.07 -12.99 8.10
N ARG A 82 3.28 -12.43 8.13
CA ARG A 82 3.50 -10.99 8.20
C ARG A 82 4.28 -10.49 7.00
N TYR A 83 3.75 -9.44 6.39
CA TYR A 83 4.30 -8.78 5.21
C TYR A 83 4.54 -7.31 5.55
N ALA A 84 5.77 -6.82 5.39
CA ALA A 84 6.05 -5.40 5.52
C ALA A 84 5.51 -4.66 4.29
N ILE A 85 4.83 -3.55 4.51
CA ILE A 85 4.40 -2.63 3.46
C ILE A 85 4.92 -1.23 3.80
N ASP A 86 5.59 -0.59 2.85
CA ASP A 86 6.34 0.64 3.10
C ASP A 86 5.49 1.88 2.83
N GLY A 87 5.46 2.82 3.78
CA GLY A 87 5.05 4.19 3.52
C GLY A 87 6.27 4.96 3.02
N ILE A 88 6.35 5.25 1.73
CA ILE A 88 7.41 6.13 1.24
C ILE A 88 6.98 7.58 1.39
N PHE A 89 7.81 8.35 2.09
CA PHE A 89 7.78 9.80 2.02
C PHE A 89 8.23 10.28 0.63
N ILE A 90 7.28 10.49 -0.29
CA ILE A 90 7.56 11.15 -1.57
C ILE A 90 7.59 12.66 -1.31
N LEU A 91 8.80 13.20 -1.07
CA LEU A 91 9.04 14.64 -1.16
C LEU A 91 8.69 15.12 -2.56
N TYR A 92 7.58 15.85 -2.70
CA TYR A 92 7.48 16.80 -3.79
C TYR A 92 8.50 17.91 -3.51
N PHE A 93 9.68 17.87 -4.14
CA PHE A 93 10.42 19.09 -4.37
C PHE A 93 9.58 19.96 -5.30
N THR A 94 8.73 20.84 -4.74
CA THR A 94 8.22 21.96 -5.51
C THR A 94 9.42 22.83 -5.84
N HIS A 95 9.86 22.81 -7.10
CA HIS A 95 10.84 23.76 -7.60
C HIS A 95 10.21 25.16 -7.49
N HIS A 96 10.44 25.86 -6.39
CA HIS A 96 10.18 27.29 -6.31
C HIS A 96 11.21 27.98 -7.20
N SER A 97 10.88 28.16 -8.47
CA SER A 97 11.54 29.18 -9.27
C SER A 97 11.02 30.53 -8.76
N THR A 98 11.85 31.19 -7.96
CA THR A 98 11.77 32.63 -7.67
C THR A 98 11.97 33.44 -8.93
#